data_AF-A0A4D7HD07-F1
#
_entry.id   AF-A0A4D7HD07-F1
#
_cell.length_a   1.000
_cell.length_b   1.000
_cell.length_c   1.000
_cell.angle_alpha   90.00
_cell.angle_beta   90.00
_cell.angle_gamma   90.00
#
_symmetry.space_group_name_H-M   'P 1'
#
loop_
_entity.id
_entity.type
_entity.pdbx_description
1 polymer ?
#
loop_
_entity_poly.entity_id
_entity_poly.type
_entity_poly.pdbx_seq_one_letter_code
_entity_poly.pdbx_strand_id
1 'polypeptide(L)'
;MGRFGLGEMGTLGGGRVATFALPDRHGRTGALGVFITADTLETLPEEPQMLHLHFPRTPGTNFTYLGLDWTPMGHQPVEIYGLPHFDIHFYLMEEDDVEAIGPGVAEYTIPDAQMPPGYVTADALGAPREIVPGMGEHLVSPMAREFQGERFTHTLVWGAYNPDGGDEGELTFVEPMVTTEYLEGKPRDVRAPISTPEEFAASGYYPTEYAIRYLDTVDAYLVTLESFEWFPGVE
;
A
#
# COMPACT_ATOMS: atom_id res chain seq x y z
N MET A 1 -9.04 -7.18 26.02
CA MET A 1 -8.58 -8.07 24.93
C MET A 1 -9.37 -7.66 23.72
N GLY A 2 -8.75 -6.93 22.78
CA GLY A 2 -9.44 -6.53 21.56
C GLY A 2 -9.83 -7.76 20.74
N ARG A 3 -10.89 -7.65 19.94
CA ARG A 3 -11.35 -8.72 19.04
C ARG A 3 -10.81 -8.49 17.64
N PHE A 4 -10.55 -9.56 16.90
CA PHE A 4 -10.41 -9.52 15.44
C PHE A 4 -11.59 -8.76 14.83
N GLY A 5 -11.30 -7.78 13.99
CA GLY A 5 -12.30 -7.07 13.20
C GLY A 5 -12.23 -7.54 11.75
N LEU A 6 -13.37 -7.92 11.19
CA LEU A 6 -13.54 -8.10 9.75
C LEU A 6 -14.11 -6.80 9.18
N GLY A 7 -13.47 -6.28 8.14
CA GLY A 7 -13.93 -5.11 7.39
C GLY A 7 -14.83 -5.49 6.24
N GLU A 8 -14.81 -4.66 5.21
CA GLU A 8 -15.54 -4.89 3.98
C GLU A 8 -15.03 -6.12 3.23
N MET A 9 -15.96 -6.76 2.52
CA MET A 9 -15.69 -7.93 1.68
C MET A 9 -16.06 -7.61 0.24
N GLY A 10 -15.22 -8.08 -0.68
CA GLY A 10 -15.46 -8.01 -2.12
C GLY A 10 -15.18 -9.35 -2.80
N THR A 11 -15.27 -9.34 -4.13
CA THR A 11 -14.93 -10.47 -4.98
C THR A 11 -13.95 -10.02 -6.05
N LEU A 12 -12.93 -10.83 -6.29
CA LEU A 12 -11.97 -10.60 -7.37
C LEU A 12 -11.67 -11.95 -8.03
N GLY A 13 -11.91 -12.02 -9.35
CA GLY A 13 -12.04 -13.28 -10.05
C GLY A 13 -13.18 -14.11 -9.47
N GLY A 14 -12.91 -15.39 -9.22
CA GLY A 14 -13.80 -16.35 -8.55
C GLY A 14 -13.63 -16.39 -7.03
N GLY A 15 -12.62 -15.71 -6.48
CA GLY A 15 -12.33 -15.70 -5.05
C GLY A 15 -12.91 -14.50 -4.30
N ARG A 16 -12.60 -14.44 -3.00
CA ARG A 16 -13.04 -13.40 -2.07
C ARG A 16 -11.86 -12.60 -1.57
N VAL A 17 -12.09 -11.30 -1.44
CA VAL A 17 -11.17 -10.38 -0.79
C VAL A 17 -11.85 -9.74 0.41
N ALA A 18 -11.11 -9.47 1.48
CA ALA A 18 -11.66 -8.79 2.64
C ALA A 18 -10.57 -8.06 3.42
N THR A 19 -10.88 -6.88 3.91
CA THR A 19 -9.99 -6.21 4.86
C THR A 19 -10.22 -6.70 6.28
N PHE A 20 -9.22 -6.55 7.13
CA PHE A 20 -9.35 -6.88 8.55
C PHE A 20 -8.39 -6.05 9.40
N ALA A 21 -8.64 -6.03 10.71
CA ALA A 21 -7.73 -5.46 11.69
C ALA A 21 -7.60 -6.36 12.92
N LEU A 22 -6.38 -6.43 13.45
CA LEU A 22 -6.01 -7.13 14.65
C LEU A 22 -5.59 -6.11 15.72
N PRO A 23 -6.12 -6.18 16.93
CA PRO A 23 -5.74 -5.27 18.00
C PRO A 23 -4.42 -5.67 18.67
N ASP A 24 -3.67 -4.67 19.11
CA ASP A 24 -2.53 -4.84 20.00
C ASP A 24 -2.97 -5.15 21.45
N ARG A 25 -1.99 -5.36 22.34
CA ARG A 25 -2.24 -5.63 23.77
C ARG A 25 -2.97 -4.49 24.51
N HIS A 26 -2.94 -3.27 23.96
CA HIS A 26 -3.58 -2.08 24.49
C HIS A 26 -4.97 -1.82 23.86
N GLY A 27 -5.39 -2.62 22.89
CA GLY A 27 -6.67 -2.47 22.18
C GLY A 27 -6.63 -1.42 21.05
N ARG A 28 -5.45 -0.94 20.67
CA ARG A 28 -5.21 -0.15 19.44
C ARG A 28 -5.01 -1.10 18.26
N THR A 29 -4.93 -0.59 17.04
CA THR A 29 -4.56 -1.42 15.88
C THR A 29 -3.11 -1.90 16.02
N GLY A 30 -2.91 -3.21 15.98
CA GLY A 30 -1.58 -3.85 15.99
C GLY A 30 -1.19 -4.42 14.62
N ALA A 31 -2.17 -4.80 13.81
CA ALA A 31 -2.01 -5.09 12.39
C ALA A 31 -3.32 -4.80 11.65
N LEU A 32 -3.23 -4.47 10.37
CA LEU A 32 -4.37 -4.41 9.45
C LEU A 32 -3.91 -4.89 8.07
N GLY A 33 -4.83 -5.32 7.23
CA GLY A 33 -4.47 -5.87 5.94
C GLY A 33 -5.62 -6.38 5.12
N VAL A 34 -5.28 -6.96 3.97
CA VAL A 34 -6.21 -7.64 3.08
C VAL A 34 -5.98 -9.15 3.13
N PHE A 35 -7.08 -9.88 3.10
CA PHE A 35 -7.17 -11.32 2.94
C PHE A 35 -7.67 -11.61 1.52
N ILE A 36 -6.99 -12.50 0.79
CA ILE A 36 -7.30 -12.86 -0.60
C ILE A 36 -7.34 -14.38 -0.68
N THR A 37 -8.49 -14.99 -0.99
CA THR A 37 -8.56 -16.46 -1.13
C THR A 37 -7.73 -16.95 -2.31
N ALA A 38 -7.14 -18.14 -2.21
CA ALA A 38 -6.18 -18.63 -3.20
C ALA A 38 -6.81 -18.86 -4.59
N ASP A 39 -8.09 -19.21 -4.64
CA ASP A 39 -8.88 -19.35 -5.88
C ASP A 39 -9.04 -18.04 -6.66
N THR A 40 -8.80 -16.87 -6.04
CA THR A 40 -8.67 -15.60 -6.78
C THR A 40 -7.61 -15.72 -7.86
N LEU A 41 -6.40 -16.23 -7.55
CA LEU A 41 -5.28 -16.30 -8.52
C LEU A 41 -5.58 -17.20 -9.72
N GLU A 42 -6.46 -18.20 -9.57
CA GLU A 42 -6.83 -19.13 -10.64
C GLU A 42 -7.77 -18.51 -11.68
N THR A 43 -8.41 -17.39 -11.33
CA THR A 43 -9.56 -16.85 -12.05
C THR A 43 -9.51 -15.33 -12.18
N LEU A 44 -8.32 -14.74 -12.07
CA LEU A 44 -8.11 -13.31 -12.25
C LEU A 44 -8.57 -12.86 -13.66
N PRO A 45 -9.26 -11.72 -13.76
CA PRO A 45 -9.71 -11.20 -15.05
C PRO A 45 -8.53 -10.72 -15.91
N GLU A 46 -8.72 -10.71 -17.23
CA GLU A 46 -7.73 -10.16 -18.18
C GLU A 46 -7.63 -8.63 -18.11
N GLU A 47 -8.70 -7.98 -17.65
CA GLU A 47 -8.78 -6.53 -17.51
C GLU A 47 -8.36 -6.09 -16.09
N PRO A 48 -7.73 -4.91 -15.94
CA PRO A 48 -7.47 -4.33 -14.63
C PRO A 48 -8.74 -4.20 -13.80
N GLN A 49 -8.62 -4.37 -12.49
CA GLN A 49 -9.71 -4.13 -11.54
C GLN A 49 -9.17 -3.31 -10.38
N MET A 50 -10.01 -2.43 -9.85
CA MET A 50 -9.72 -1.62 -8.67
C MET A 50 -10.88 -1.80 -7.71
N LEU A 51 -10.57 -2.17 -6.47
CA LEU A 51 -11.55 -2.31 -5.39
C LEU A 51 -11.16 -1.41 -4.24
N HIS A 52 -12.10 -0.62 -3.75
CA HIS A 52 -11.96 0.02 -2.44
C HIS A 52 -12.68 -0.84 -1.40
N LEU A 53 -11.98 -1.12 -0.30
CA LEU A 53 -12.48 -1.96 0.79
C LEU A 53 -12.23 -1.25 2.11
N HIS A 54 -13.29 -0.88 2.82
CA HIS A 54 -13.14 -0.23 4.12
C HIS A 54 -12.66 -1.17 5.21
N PHE A 55 -11.71 -0.72 6.04
CA PHE A 55 -11.30 -1.44 7.24
C PHE A 55 -12.43 -1.48 8.27
N PRO A 56 -12.44 -2.46 9.19
CA PRO A 56 -13.21 -2.34 10.41
C PRO A 56 -12.66 -1.17 11.26
N ARG A 57 -13.21 -0.94 12.45
CA ARG A 57 -12.64 0.05 13.38
C ARG A 57 -11.13 -0.20 13.62
N THR A 58 -10.31 0.82 13.36
CA THR A 58 -8.84 0.82 13.47
C THR A 58 -8.33 1.86 14.50
N PRO A 59 -8.56 1.68 15.81
CA PRO A 59 -8.23 2.70 16.80
C PRO A 59 -6.73 3.06 16.82
N GLY A 60 -6.43 4.35 16.68
CA GLY A 60 -5.10 4.92 16.83
C GLY A 60 -4.32 5.08 15.53
N THR A 61 -4.79 4.56 14.40
CA THR A 61 -4.19 4.82 13.09
C THR A 61 -5.15 5.55 12.17
N ASN A 62 -4.62 6.15 11.12
CA ASN A 62 -5.35 6.98 10.16
C ASN A 62 -5.78 6.18 8.91
N PHE A 63 -5.41 4.90 8.79
CA PHE A 63 -5.92 4.04 7.71
C PHE A 63 -7.41 3.69 7.93
N THR A 64 -8.25 4.06 6.96
CA THR A 64 -9.71 3.84 6.97
C THR A 64 -10.17 2.87 5.88
N TYR A 65 -9.49 2.80 4.74
CA TYR A 65 -9.78 1.88 3.65
C TYR A 65 -8.50 1.46 2.91
N LEU A 66 -8.66 0.49 2.01
CA LEU A 66 -7.61 -0.04 1.15
C LEU A 66 -8.07 -0.04 -0.30
N GLY A 67 -7.21 0.42 -1.20
CA GLY A 67 -7.31 0.17 -2.64
C GLY A 67 -6.59 -1.14 -2.99
N LEU A 68 -7.30 -2.07 -3.62
CA LEU A 68 -6.74 -3.30 -4.16
C LEU A 68 -6.82 -3.25 -5.67
N ASP A 69 -5.67 -3.04 -6.30
CA ASP A 69 -5.58 -2.94 -7.75
C ASP A 69 -4.96 -4.20 -8.31
N TRP A 70 -5.66 -4.80 -9.26
CA TRP A 70 -5.17 -5.91 -10.05
C TRP A 70 -4.64 -5.38 -11.38
N THR A 71 -3.35 -5.61 -11.62
CA THR A 71 -2.64 -5.12 -12.78
C THR A 71 -2.18 -6.30 -13.66
N PRO A 72 -3.04 -6.83 -14.56
CA PRO A 72 -2.81 -8.10 -15.27
C PRO A 72 -1.62 -8.09 -16.24
N MET A 73 -1.24 -6.92 -16.74
CA MET A 73 -0.10 -6.74 -17.65
C MET A 73 1.07 -5.99 -16.99
N GLY A 74 0.97 -5.72 -15.69
CA GLY A 74 1.84 -4.77 -15.02
C GLY A 74 1.66 -3.32 -15.50
N HIS A 75 2.54 -2.44 -15.07
CA HIS A 75 2.51 -1.02 -15.44
C HIS A 75 3.94 -0.45 -15.61
N GLN A 76 4.03 0.84 -15.93
CA GLN A 76 5.31 1.53 -16.11
C GLN A 76 6.07 1.69 -14.77
N PRO A 77 7.42 1.64 -14.76
CA PRO A 77 8.30 1.30 -15.88
C PRO A 77 8.18 -0.19 -16.23
N VAL A 78 7.80 -0.53 -17.47
CA VAL A 78 7.42 -1.90 -17.84
C VAL A 78 8.58 -2.89 -17.71
N GLU A 79 9.82 -2.43 -17.85
CA GLU A 79 11.01 -3.24 -17.62
C GLU A 79 11.22 -3.66 -16.16
N ILE A 80 10.53 -2.99 -15.23
CA ILE A 80 10.56 -3.27 -13.79
C ILE A 80 9.23 -3.88 -13.33
N TYR A 81 8.12 -3.17 -13.57
CA TYR A 81 6.78 -3.51 -13.09
C TYR A 81 5.87 -4.13 -14.16
N GLY A 82 6.43 -4.65 -15.26
CA GLY A 82 5.67 -5.29 -16.35
C GLY A 82 5.24 -6.74 -16.09
N LEU A 83 5.25 -7.21 -14.84
CA LEU A 83 4.73 -8.53 -14.47
C LEU A 83 3.31 -8.40 -13.93
N PRO A 84 2.44 -9.43 -14.01
CA PRO A 84 1.13 -9.38 -13.36
C PRO A 84 1.27 -9.30 -11.83
N HIS A 85 0.65 -8.30 -11.21
CA HIS A 85 0.77 -8.05 -9.77
C HIS A 85 -0.45 -7.35 -9.19
N PHE A 86 -0.49 -7.30 -7.86
CA PHE A 86 -1.38 -6.43 -7.12
C PHE A 86 -0.63 -5.22 -6.59
N ASP A 87 -1.28 -4.06 -6.68
CA ASP A 87 -0.91 -2.82 -6.02
C ASP A 87 -1.90 -2.62 -4.86
N ILE A 88 -1.38 -2.57 -3.63
CA ILE A 88 -2.19 -2.64 -2.42
C ILE A 88 -2.04 -1.34 -1.65
N HIS A 89 -2.86 -0.36 -1.99
CA HIS A 89 -2.83 0.98 -1.45
C HIS A 89 -3.49 1.04 -0.08
N PHE A 90 -2.70 1.26 0.97
CA PHE A 90 -3.23 1.64 2.28
C PHE A 90 -3.26 3.17 2.35
N TYR A 91 -4.45 3.75 2.19
CA TYR A 91 -4.61 5.20 2.13
C TYR A 91 -4.67 5.85 3.51
N LEU A 92 -4.04 7.02 3.60
CA LEU A 92 -4.07 7.96 4.72
C LEU A 92 -5.02 9.14 4.46
N MET A 93 -5.37 9.37 3.20
CA MET A 93 -6.39 10.32 2.77
C MET A 93 -7.79 9.71 2.85
N GLU A 94 -8.81 10.57 2.87
CA GLU A 94 -10.21 10.16 2.72
C GLU A 94 -10.48 9.69 1.29
N GLU A 95 -11.36 8.69 1.14
CA GLU A 95 -11.62 8.03 -0.15
C GLU A 95 -12.16 8.99 -1.21
N ASP A 96 -13.12 9.85 -0.87
CA ASP A 96 -13.70 10.84 -1.80
C ASP A 96 -12.62 11.79 -2.35
N ASP A 97 -11.62 12.14 -1.55
CA ASP A 97 -10.53 13.02 -1.95
C ASP A 97 -9.54 12.29 -2.87
N VAL A 98 -9.27 11.01 -2.60
CA VAL A 98 -8.44 10.16 -3.46
C VAL A 98 -9.11 9.95 -4.82
N GLU A 99 -10.41 9.65 -4.85
CA GLU A 99 -11.18 9.50 -6.10
C GLU A 99 -11.21 10.79 -6.95
N ALA A 100 -11.06 11.95 -6.30
CA ALA A 100 -11.00 13.24 -6.97
C ALA A 100 -9.63 13.55 -7.59
N ILE A 101 -8.58 12.77 -7.29
CA ILE A 101 -7.24 12.96 -7.86
C ILE A 101 -7.27 12.67 -9.36
N GLY A 102 -7.03 13.71 -10.16
CA GLY A 102 -6.90 13.63 -11.61
C GLY A 102 -5.46 13.40 -12.08
N PRO A 103 -5.25 13.11 -13.38
CA PRO A 103 -3.92 12.94 -13.93
C PRO A 103 -3.16 14.28 -13.97
N GLY A 104 -1.85 14.24 -13.74
CA GLY A 104 -1.03 15.44 -13.74
C GLY A 104 0.46 15.17 -13.53
N VAL A 105 1.19 16.23 -13.19
CA VAL A 105 2.58 16.18 -12.75
C VAL A 105 2.68 16.95 -11.44
N ALA A 106 3.32 16.37 -10.43
CA ALA A 106 3.49 17.02 -9.14
C ALA A 106 4.35 18.28 -9.28
N GLU A 107 3.82 19.42 -8.84
CA GLU A 107 4.53 20.71 -8.79
C GLU A 107 4.87 21.14 -7.35
N TYR A 108 4.37 20.40 -6.35
CA TYR A 108 4.61 20.64 -4.92
C TYR A 108 5.92 20.02 -4.45
N THR A 109 6.44 20.52 -3.33
CA THR A 109 7.56 19.90 -2.59
C THR A 109 7.04 18.97 -1.50
N ILE A 110 7.78 17.93 -1.16
CA ILE A 110 7.54 17.14 0.05
C ILE A 110 8.50 17.63 1.12
N PRO A 111 8.04 18.01 2.32
CA PRO A 111 8.94 18.40 3.41
C PRO A 111 9.96 17.30 3.73
N ASP A 112 11.22 17.66 4.01
CA ASP A 112 12.29 16.71 4.30
C ASP A 112 11.93 15.75 5.46
N ALA A 113 11.23 16.25 6.48
CA ALA A 113 10.77 15.46 7.63
C ALA A 113 9.70 14.41 7.26
N GLN A 114 8.96 14.65 6.17
CA GLN A 114 7.95 13.72 5.64
C GLN A 114 8.51 12.82 4.52
N MET A 115 9.75 13.01 4.07
CA MET A 115 10.36 12.12 3.08
C MET A 115 10.90 10.85 3.77
N PRO A 116 10.40 9.65 3.43
CA PRO A 116 10.94 8.42 3.99
C PRO A 116 12.44 8.26 3.66
N PRO A 117 13.30 7.91 4.63
CA PRO A 117 14.71 7.74 4.36
C PRO A 117 14.98 6.73 3.23
N GLY A 118 15.79 7.16 2.24
CA GLY A 118 16.15 6.34 1.08
C GLY A 118 15.14 6.33 -0.07
N TYR A 119 14.02 7.03 0.07
CA TYR A 119 13.04 7.23 -1.00
C TYR A 119 13.36 8.50 -1.79
N VAL A 120 12.96 8.50 -3.05
CA VAL A 120 13.10 9.65 -3.96
C VAL A 120 11.85 9.81 -4.81
N THR A 121 11.62 11.04 -5.27
CA THR A 121 10.68 11.36 -6.35
C THR A 121 11.22 10.91 -7.71
N ALA A 122 10.33 10.69 -8.67
CA ALA A 122 10.67 10.17 -9.99
C ALA A 122 11.67 11.04 -10.79
N ASP A 123 11.71 12.36 -10.55
CA ASP A 123 12.64 13.29 -11.20
C ASP A 123 14.10 13.07 -10.80
N ALA A 124 14.36 12.59 -9.58
CA ALA A 124 15.68 12.14 -9.16
C ALA A 124 16.18 10.94 -9.98
N LEU A 125 15.25 10.20 -10.61
CA LEU A 125 15.52 9.10 -11.55
C LEU A 125 15.43 9.52 -13.02
N GLY A 126 15.23 10.82 -13.30
CA GLY A 126 15.12 11.36 -14.65
C GLY A 126 13.77 11.14 -15.33
N ALA A 127 12.72 10.83 -14.55
CA ALA A 127 11.34 10.67 -15.01
C ALA A 127 10.44 11.80 -14.49
N PRO A 128 9.32 12.13 -15.15
CA PRO A 128 8.36 13.08 -14.60
C PRO A 128 7.75 12.55 -13.29
N ARG A 129 7.47 13.44 -12.34
CA ARG A 129 6.72 13.15 -11.11
C ARG A 129 5.22 13.01 -11.42
N GLU A 130 4.85 11.94 -12.11
CA GLU A 130 3.47 11.72 -12.56
C GLU A 130 2.50 11.61 -11.37
N ILE A 131 1.36 12.29 -11.47
CA ILE A 131 0.20 12.07 -10.60
C ILE A 131 -0.69 11.04 -11.28
N VAL A 132 -0.77 9.85 -10.68
CA VAL A 132 -1.65 8.79 -11.15
C VAL A 132 -3.07 9.04 -10.60
N PRO A 133 -4.11 9.05 -11.45
CA PRO A 133 -5.48 9.26 -11.01
C PRO A 133 -5.90 8.26 -9.93
N GLY A 134 -6.62 8.73 -8.91
CA GLY A 134 -7.03 7.88 -7.80
C GLY A 134 -5.90 7.47 -6.85
N MET A 135 -4.70 8.04 -6.95
CA MET A 135 -3.53 7.66 -6.14
C MET A 135 -2.73 8.89 -5.69
N GLY A 136 -2.00 9.53 -6.62
CA GLY A 136 -0.98 10.54 -6.32
C GLY A 136 0.33 10.30 -7.05
N GLU A 137 1.40 10.97 -6.63
CA GLU A 137 2.75 10.65 -7.08
C GLU A 137 3.32 9.45 -6.32
N HIS A 138 4.18 8.67 -6.97
CA HIS A 138 4.83 7.52 -6.37
C HIS A 138 6.30 7.84 -6.05
N LEU A 139 6.68 7.56 -4.81
CA LEU A 139 8.04 7.66 -4.28
C LEU A 139 8.63 6.26 -4.18
N VAL A 140 9.80 6.07 -4.76
CA VAL A 140 10.45 4.76 -4.81
C VAL A 140 11.78 4.79 -4.08
N SER A 141 12.21 3.62 -3.59
CA SER A 141 13.58 3.43 -3.13
C SER A 141 14.45 3.00 -4.31
N PRO A 142 15.45 3.78 -4.72
CA PRO A 142 16.38 3.36 -5.78
C PRO A 142 17.19 2.12 -5.41
N MET A 143 17.24 1.78 -4.12
CA MET A 143 17.91 0.61 -3.56
C MET A 143 17.01 -0.63 -3.48
N ALA A 144 15.72 -0.52 -3.86
CA ALA A 144 14.86 -1.69 -3.95
C ALA A 144 15.41 -2.69 -4.98
N ARG A 145 15.17 -3.98 -4.73
CA ARG A 145 15.86 -5.10 -5.39
C ARG A 145 15.72 -5.06 -6.90
N GLU A 146 14.54 -4.69 -7.37
CA GLU A 146 14.17 -4.56 -8.77
C GLU A 146 14.96 -3.44 -9.49
N PHE A 147 15.28 -2.35 -8.79
CA PHE A 147 16.19 -1.31 -9.30
C PHE A 147 17.67 -1.73 -9.23
N GLN A 148 17.99 -2.79 -8.47
CA GLN A 148 19.32 -3.40 -8.42
C GLN A 148 19.49 -4.55 -9.43
N GLY A 149 18.52 -4.75 -10.32
CA GLY A 149 18.54 -5.77 -11.37
C GLY A 149 18.07 -7.16 -10.93
N GLU A 150 17.54 -7.28 -9.71
CA GLU A 150 16.78 -8.48 -9.34
C GLU A 150 15.41 -8.46 -10.00
N ARG A 151 14.78 -9.62 -10.07
CA ARG A 151 13.43 -9.75 -10.61
C ARG A 151 12.42 -9.14 -9.63
N PHE A 152 11.47 -8.35 -10.14
CA PHE A 152 10.34 -7.86 -9.37
C PHE A 152 9.51 -9.04 -8.83
N THR A 153 9.30 -9.05 -7.51
CA THR A 153 8.53 -10.09 -6.80
C THR A 153 7.55 -9.45 -5.85
N HIS A 154 8.06 -8.63 -4.93
CA HIS A 154 7.32 -7.68 -4.13
C HIS A 154 8.20 -6.46 -3.83
N THR A 155 7.58 -5.31 -3.62
CA THR A 155 8.27 -4.06 -3.24
C THR A 155 7.37 -3.20 -2.36
N LEU A 156 7.88 -2.06 -1.91
CA LEU A 156 7.14 -1.08 -1.12
C LEU A 156 7.33 0.31 -1.71
N VAL A 157 6.24 0.94 -2.07
CA VAL A 157 6.17 2.32 -2.56
C VAL A 157 5.48 3.20 -1.51
N TRP A 158 5.88 4.46 -1.46
CA TRP A 158 5.15 5.50 -0.73
C TRP A 158 4.47 6.42 -1.74
N GLY A 159 3.28 6.86 -1.41
CA GLY A 159 2.53 7.83 -2.19
C GLY A 159 2.55 9.21 -1.57
N ALA A 160 2.51 10.24 -2.41
CA ALA A 160 2.31 11.60 -1.95
C ALA A 160 1.28 12.36 -2.82
N TYR A 161 0.63 13.33 -2.20
CA TYR A 161 -0.25 14.28 -2.89
C TYR A 161 -0.31 15.60 -2.13
N ASN A 162 -0.80 16.66 -2.78
CA ASN A 162 -1.07 17.95 -2.15
C ASN A 162 -2.59 18.19 -2.14
N PRO A 163 -3.28 17.82 -1.05
CA PRO A 163 -4.74 17.97 -0.96
C PRO A 163 -5.15 19.44 -0.76
N ASP A 164 -4.29 20.27 -0.16
CA ASP A 164 -4.64 21.63 0.29
C ASP A 164 -4.41 22.72 -0.76
N GLY A 165 -3.81 22.38 -1.91
CA GLY A 165 -3.48 23.32 -2.97
C GLY A 165 -2.40 24.34 -2.59
N GLY A 166 -1.61 24.05 -1.55
CA GLY A 166 -0.43 24.82 -1.15
C GLY A 166 0.78 24.54 -2.03
N ASP A 167 1.98 24.83 -1.53
CA ASP A 167 3.25 24.48 -2.22
C ASP A 167 3.83 23.14 -1.70
N GLU A 168 3.29 22.62 -0.60
CA GLU A 168 3.77 21.40 0.07
C GLU A 168 2.73 20.28 -0.06
N GLY A 169 3.20 19.09 -0.41
CA GLY A 169 2.42 17.86 -0.33
C GLY A 169 2.78 17.03 0.89
N GLU A 170 2.02 15.97 1.10
CA GLU A 170 2.15 15.04 2.22
C GLU A 170 2.13 13.59 1.74
N LEU A 171 2.55 12.66 2.61
CA LEU A 171 2.40 11.23 2.33
C LEU A 171 0.94 10.79 2.47
N THR A 172 0.41 10.12 1.45
CA THR A 172 -1.03 9.83 1.34
C THR A 172 -1.36 8.35 1.24
N PHE A 173 -0.38 7.50 0.95
CA PHE A 173 -0.55 6.05 1.03
C PHE A 173 0.79 5.33 1.18
N VAL A 174 0.73 4.10 1.68
CA VAL A 174 1.82 3.12 1.56
C VAL A 174 1.31 1.93 0.76
N GLU A 175 2.15 1.43 -0.16
CA GLU A 175 1.73 0.49 -1.18
C GLU A 175 2.71 -0.70 -1.26
N PRO A 176 2.39 -1.84 -0.65
CA PRO A 176 3.02 -3.09 -0.99
C PRO A 176 2.53 -3.56 -2.35
N MET A 177 3.45 -3.68 -3.31
CA MET A 177 3.16 -4.33 -4.59
C MET A 177 3.61 -5.79 -4.52
N VAL A 178 2.83 -6.74 -5.07
CA VAL A 178 3.19 -8.16 -5.05
C VAL A 178 2.76 -8.89 -6.33
N THR A 179 3.72 -9.53 -6.99
CA THR A 179 3.47 -10.35 -8.19
C THR A 179 2.67 -11.61 -7.87
N THR A 180 1.81 -12.03 -8.80
CA THR A 180 1.02 -13.25 -8.64
C THR A 180 1.91 -14.49 -8.55
N GLU A 181 2.98 -14.56 -9.33
CA GLU A 181 3.95 -15.67 -9.26
C GLU A 181 4.59 -15.79 -7.87
N TYR A 182 4.87 -14.67 -7.21
CA TYR A 182 5.38 -14.70 -5.84
C TYR A 182 4.35 -15.28 -4.87
N LEU A 183 3.07 -14.88 -5.01
CA LEU A 183 1.98 -15.43 -4.21
C LEU A 183 1.76 -16.93 -4.48
N GLU A 184 1.81 -17.38 -5.73
CA GLU A 184 1.71 -18.80 -6.11
C GLU A 184 2.80 -19.67 -5.45
N GLY A 185 3.95 -19.06 -5.12
CA GLY A 185 5.01 -19.66 -4.31
C GLY A 185 4.64 -19.92 -2.84
N LYS A 186 3.47 -19.46 -2.38
CA LYS A 186 2.91 -19.65 -1.04
C LYS A 186 3.87 -19.20 0.08
N PRO A 187 4.29 -17.92 0.11
CA PRO A 187 5.23 -17.39 1.09
C PRO A 187 4.67 -17.57 2.52
N ARG A 188 5.45 -18.11 3.45
CA ARG A 188 4.93 -18.49 4.78
C ARG A 188 4.87 -17.33 5.77
N ASP A 189 5.89 -16.48 5.79
CA ASP A 189 5.99 -15.33 6.71
C ASP A 189 7.10 -14.39 6.24
N VAL A 190 6.89 -13.73 5.09
CA VAL A 190 7.85 -12.75 4.57
C VAL A 190 7.54 -11.43 5.25
N ARG A 191 8.56 -10.86 5.90
CA ARG A 191 8.48 -9.57 6.58
C ARG A 191 9.54 -8.63 6.02
N ALA A 192 9.17 -7.39 5.84
CA ALA A 192 10.09 -6.35 5.41
C ALA A 192 9.81 -5.04 6.17
N PRO A 193 10.88 -4.33 6.60
CA PRO A 193 10.71 -3.05 7.27
C PRO A 193 10.11 -2.02 6.32
N ILE A 194 9.29 -1.14 6.86
CA ILE A 194 8.83 0.07 6.17
C ILE A 194 9.76 1.20 6.61
N SER A 195 10.41 1.86 5.65
CA SER A 195 11.10 3.12 5.93
C SER A 195 10.02 4.17 6.19
N THR A 196 9.86 4.59 7.44
CA THR A 196 8.89 5.62 7.84
C THR A 196 9.56 6.99 7.87
N PRO A 197 8.83 8.08 7.56
CA PRO A 197 9.34 9.44 7.74
C PRO A 197 9.58 9.76 9.22
N GLU A 198 10.18 10.93 9.49
CA GLU A 198 10.32 11.45 10.85
C GLU A 198 8.97 11.90 11.41
N GLU A 199 8.14 12.50 10.55
CA GLU A 199 6.81 13.01 10.87
C GLU A 199 5.81 12.65 9.76
N PHE A 200 4.54 12.47 10.12
CA PHE A 200 3.44 12.37 9.16
C PHE A 200 2.68 13.69 9.10
N ALA A 201 1.74 13.85 8.17
CA ALA A 201 0.81 14.99 8.20
C ALA A 201 -0.03 14.98 9.48
N ALA A 202 -0.66 13.84 9.78
CA ALA A 202 -1.43 13.65 11.01
C ALA A 202 -0.66 12.83 12.04
N SER A 203 -0.73 13.21 13.32
CA SER A 203 -0.15 12.37 14.38
C SER A 203 -0.93 11.06 14.52
N GLY A 204 -0.26 9.95 14.82
CA GLY A 204 -0.94 8.67 14.92
C GLY A 204 0.00 7.50 15.13
N TYR A 205 -0.58 6.30 15.14
CA TYR A 205 0.16 5.05 15.05
C TYR A 205 0.28 4.62 13.59
N TYR A 206 1.52 4.41 13.13
CA TYR A 206 1.86 4.04 11.76
C TYR A 206 2.70 2.76 11.74
N PRO A 207 2.59 1.93 10.70
CA PRO A 207 3.31 0.66 10.63
C PRO A 207 4.79 0.87 10.35
N THR A 208 5.61 -0.01 10.90
CA THR A 208 7.06 -0.03 10.64
C THR A 208 7.50 -1.32 9.93
N GLU A 209 6.55 -2.21 9.64
CA GLU A 209 6.77 -3.48 8.94
C GLU A 209 5.55 -3.80 8.07
N TYR A 210 5.77 -4.39 6.91
CA TYR A 210 4.72 -5.10 6.17
C TYR A 210 5.07 -6.58 6.02
N ALA A 211 4.05 -7.39 5.81
CA ALA A 211 4.22 -8.83 5.67
C ALA A 211 3.32 -9.45 4.61
N ILE A 212 3.82 -10.51 3.99
CA ILE A 212 3.12 -11.32 2.98
C ILE A 212 3.11 -12.77 3.46
N ARG A 213 1.92 -13.37 3.56
CA ARG A 213 1.74 -14.72 4.10
C ARG A 213 0.70 -15.51 3.35
N TYR A 214 0.91 -16.82 3.25
CA TYR A 214 -0.08 -17.80 2.85
C TYR A 214 -0.48 -18.64 4.06
N LEU A 215 -1.79 -18.79 4.27
CA LEU A 215 -2.39 -19.54 5.36
C LEU A 215 -3.02 -20.83 4.82
N ASP A 216 -2.37 -21.99 5.03
CA ASP A 216 -2.89 -23.28 4.56
C ASP A 216 -4.28 -23.61 5.15
N THR A 217 -4.56 -23.14 6.37
CA THR A 217 -5.77 -23.52 7.13
C THR A 217 -7.06 -22.99 6.51
N VAL A 218 -6.94 -21.92 5.72
CA VAL A 218 -8.08 -21.22 5.09
C VAL A 218 -7.82 -20.94 3.60
N ASP A 219 -6.72 -21.48 3.07
CA ASP A 219 -6.28 -21.36 1.68
C ASP A 219 -6.34 -19.93 1.15
N ALA A 220 -5.53 -19.05 1.76
CA ALA A 220 -5.58 -17.62 1.45
C ALA A 220 -4.24 -16.92 1.69
N TYR A 221 -4.08 -15.80 1.00
CA TYR A 221 -2.98 -14.87 1.15
C TYR A 221 -3.38 -13.71 2.05
N LEU A 222 -2.42 -13.23 2.83
CA LEU A 222 -2.50 -12.02 3.63
C LEU A 222 -1.39 -11.06 3.19
N VAL A 223 -1.76 -9.81 2.98
CA VAL A 223 -0.81 -8.69 2.92
C VAL A 223 -1.19 -7.69 4.00
N THR A 224 -0.26 -7.44 4.92
CA THR A 224 -0.55 -6.71 6.17
C THR A 224 0.49 -5.65 6.47
N LEU A 225 0.02 -4.55 7.04
CA LEU A 225 0.83 -3.59 7.80
C LEU A 225 0.86 -4.01 9.27
N GLU A 226 2.03 -3.99 9.90
CA GLU A 226 2.29 -4.47 11.27
C GLU A 226 3.21 -3.53 12.05
N SER A 227 3.44 -3.86 13.33
CA SER A 227 4.43 -3.18 14.18
C SER A 227 4.21 -1.67 14.29
N PHE A 228 2.97 -1.30 14.65
CA PHE A 228 2.55 0.09 14.72
C PHE A 228 3.24 0.86 15.86
N GLU A 229 3.87 1.99 15.53
CA GLU A 229 4.54 2.90 16.46
C GLU A 229 3.96 4.31 16.36
N TRP A 230 4.10 5.12 17.42
CA TRP A 230 3.59 6.49 17.45
C TRP A 230 4.53 7.43 16.72
N PHE A 231 3.98 8.25 15.83
CA PHE A 231 4.68 9.33 15.13
C PHE A 231 3.99 10.68 15.38
N PRO A 232 4.76 11.78 15.49
CA PRO A 232 4.20 13.12 15.49
C PRO A 232 3.59 13.47 14.12
N GLY A 233 2.68 14.45 14.15
CA GLY A 233 2.12 15.08 12.96
C GLY A 233 2.64 16.50 12.81
N VAL A 234 2.54 17.08 11.62
CA VAL A 234 2.76 18.53 11.42
C VAL A 234 1.66 19.31 12.16
N GLU A 235 2.05 20.29 12.99
CA GLU A 235 1.10 21.19 13.71
C GLU A 235 0.51 22.29 12.82
#